data_AF-A0AAU5JNP3-F1
#
_entry.id   AF-A0AAU5JNP3-F1
#
_cell.length_a   1.000
_cell.length_b   1.000
_cell.length_c   1.000
_cell.angle_alpha   90.00
_cell.angle_beta   90.00
_cell.angle_gamma   90.00
#
_symmetry.space_group_name_H-M   'P 1'
#
loop_
_entity.id
_entity.type
_entity.pdbx_description
1 polymer ?
#
loop_
_entity_poly.entity_id
_entity_poly.type
_entity_poly.pdbx_seq_one_letter_code
_entity_poly.pdbx_strand_id
1 'polypeptide(L)'
;MPMHQCWVNDVAAPPGDIVSGTSGDDHIFCDSDLENVTVWGGGGNDMIEVRGLVIDSAVMGGEGDDVIRAKHLVPQNASSMVRGNRGNDVIKVATVSGDGAAHGAVVHGDDGDDKITTGSVTGAPGKFNRGGGIVTGNDGADTIKVGTIDFSGRVLGGSEADVIEAEALGPESGGLIQAGPGDDMISGPAGAVLIVGEHWGSVDAGVGKDTCTVRSVSTRASISSCEVLPKAAPTTGTADPAGTAAEPGATPAKPEVAPAKPAAPADAAVKPPGRPQPPTGAGAKPEAKPVL
;
A
#
# COMPACT_ATOMS: atom_id res chain seq x y z
N MET A 1 -12.70 -19.99 -17.02
CA MET A 1 -13.65 -18.88 -16.96
C MET A 1 -13.20 -18.05 -15.79
N PRO A 2 -12.82 -16.79 -15.99
CA PRO A 2 -12.62 -15.86 -14.89
C PRO A 2 -13.84 -15.93 -13.97
N MET A 3 -13.59 -16.11 -12.68
CA MET A 3 -14.65 -16.16 -11.68
C MET A 3 -14.43 -15.00 -10.74
N HIS A 4 -15.42 -14.11 -10.70
CA HIS A 4 -15.51 -13.05 -9.72
C HIS A 4 -16.90 -13.08 -9.10
N GLN A 5 -16.97 -12.69 -7.82
CA GLN A 5 -18.21 -12.39 -7.13
C GLN A 5 -18.21 -10.89 -6.89
N CYS A 6 -18.71 -10.17 -7.89
CA CYS A 6 -18.79 -8.71 -7.85
C CYS A 6 -20.24 -8.24 -7.99
N TRP A 7 -20.51 -7.06 -7.46
CA TRP A 7 -21.76 -6.34 -7.55
C TRP A 7 -21.48 -4.92 -8.00
N VAL A 8 -22.35 -4.39 -8.85
CA VAL A 8 -22.37 -2.99 -9.29
C VAL A 8 -23.71 -2.43 -8.84
N ASN A 9 -23.71 -1.46 -7.93
CA ASN A 9 -24.92 -0.86 -7.35
C ASN A 9 -25.90 -1.92 -6.80
N ASP A 10 -25.40 -2.84 -5.98
CA ASP A 10 -26.13 -3.97 -5.38
C ASP A 10 -26.67 -5.01 -6.38
N VAL A 11 -26.37 -4.87 -7.67
CA VAL A 11 -26.73 -5.85 -8.70
C VAL A 11 -25.53 -6.73 -8.99
N ALA A 12 -25.71 -8.05 -8.87
CA ALA A 12 -24.62 -9.00 -9.16
C ALA A 12 -24.14 -8.85 -10.61
N ALA A 13 -22.85 -8.62 -10.77
CA ALA A 13 -22.21 -8.57 -12.07
C ALA A 13 -22.24 -9.97 -12.69
N PRO A 14 -22.57 -10.10 -13.99
CA PRO A 14 -22.53 -11.39 -14.67
C PRO A 14 -21.09 -11.95 -14.66
N PRO A 15 -20.91 -13.28 -14.60
CA PRO A 15 -19.58 -13.87 -14.71
C PRO A 15 -18.93 -13.49 -16.05
N GLY A 16 -17.67 -13.08 -16.00
CA GLY A 16 -16.88 -12.80 -17.20
C GLY A 16 -15.55 -12.14 -16.87
N ASP A 17 -14.94 -11.58 -17.91
CA ASP A 17 -13.60 -11.02 -17.84
C ASP A 17 -13.65 -9.50 -17.54
N ILE A 18 -14.86 -8.94 -17.45
CA ILE A 18 -15.12 -7.50 -17.28
C ILE A 18 -16.27 -7.28 -16.29
N VAL A 19 -16.04 -6.40 -15.32
CA VAL A 19 -17.04 -5.79 -14.45
C VAL A 19 -17.01 -4.30 -14.73
N SER A 20 -18.09 -3.73 -15.23
CA SER A 20 -18.18 -2.31 -15.57
C SER A 20 -19.29 -1.63 -14.80
N GLY A 21 -19.01 -0.45 -14.28
CA GLY A 21 -20.04 0.51 -13.89
C GLY A 21 -20.64 1.20 -15.10
N THR A 22 -21.09 2.42 -14.88
CA THR A 22 -21.93 3.24 -15.74
C THR A 22 -21.22 4.57 -16.00
N SER A 23 -21.98 5.62 -16.32
CA SER A 23 -21.44 6.96 -16.56
C SER A 23 -21.71 7.93 -15.40
N GLY A 24 -22.22 7.43 -14.27
CA GLY A 24 -22.37 8.21 -13.05
C GLY A 24 -21.99 7.35 -11.86
N ASP A 25 -21.91 7.96 -10.68
CA ASP A 25 -21.36 7.36 -9.47
C ASP A 25 -21.83 5.92 -9.20
N ASP A 26 -20.90 4.97 -9.24
CA ASP A 26 -21.13 3.55 -9.02
C ASP A 26 -20.46 3.04 -7.75
N HIS A 27 -21.13 2.10 -7.08
CA HIS A 27 -20.52 1.30 -6.02
C HIS A 27 -20.24 -0.11 -6.54
N ILE A 28 -18.96 -0.40 -6.80
CA ILE A 28 -18.48 -1.68 -7.28
C ILE A 28 -17.82 -2.43 -6.13
N PHE A 29 -18.39 -3.56 -5.76
CA PHE A 29 -17.93 -4.38 -4.65
C PHE A 29 -17.60 -5.79 -5.13
N CYS A 30 -16.40 -6.29 -4.85
CA CYS A 30 -15.96 -7.64 -5.16
C CYS A 30 -15.53 -8.37 -3.87
N ASP A 31 -16.28 -9.41 -3.49
CA ASP A 31 -16.06 -10.16 -2.24
C ASP A 31 -15.03 -11.29 -2.41
N SER A 32 -14.87 -11.80 -3.64
CA SER A 32 -13.90 -12.85 -3.98
C SER A 32 -12.60 -12.28 -4.56
N ASP A 33 -11.63 -13.17 -4.76
CA ASP A 33 -10.46 -12.89 -5.59
C ASP A 33 -10.90 -12.54 -7.02
N LEU A 34 -10.12 -11.65 -7.66
CA LEU A 34 -10.21 -11.31 -9.08
C LEU A 34 -9.07 -12.04 -9.79
N GLU A 35 -9.42 -12.85 -10.79
CA GLU A 35 -8.45 -13.59 -11.59
C GLU A 35 -8.75 -13.38 -13.08
N ASN A 36 -7.84 -12.68 -13.77
CA ASN A 36 -8.03 -12.28 -15.18
C ASN A 36 -9.32 -11.48 -15.42
N VAL A 37 -9.63 -10.53 -14.51
CA VAL A 37 -10.81 -9.66 -14.60
C VAL A 37 -10.38 -8.21 -14.69
N THR A 38 -11.09 -7.45 -15.52
CA THR A 38 -10.99 -5.99 -15.58
C THR A 38 -12.19 -5.40 -14.86
N VAL A 39 -11.96 -4.69 -13.76
CA VAL A 39 -12.97 -3.87 -13.09
C VAL A 39 -12.80 -2.43 -13.55
N TRP A 40 -13.87 -1.82 -14.04
CA TRP A 40 -13.88 -0.44 -14.54
C TRP A 40 -15.06 0.31 -13.93
N GLY A 41 -14.80 1.38 -13.18
CA GLY A 41 -15.81 2.28 -12.62
C GLY A 41 -16.64 2.93 -13.73
N GLY A 42 -15.96 3.60 -14.66
CA GLY A 42 -16.59 4.17 -15.85
C GLY A 42 -16.45 5.68 -15.83
N GLY A 43 -17.55 6.39 -15.65
CA GLY A 43 -17.51 7.82 -15.35
C GLY A 43 -18.36 8.13 -14.12
N GLY A 44 -18.11 9.26 -13.48
CA GLY A 44 -18.69 9.57 -12.17
C GLY A 44 -17.69 9.30 -11.06
N ASN A 45 -18.06 9.60 -9.82
CA ASN A 45 -17.21 9.38 -8.66
C ASN A 45 -17.50 7.99 -8.08
N ASP A 46 -16.69 7.01 -8.45
CA ASP A 46 -16.94 5.61 -8.16
C ASP A 46 -16.30 5.16 -6.85
N MET A 47 -16.91 4.18 -6.20
CA MET A 47 -16.32 3.48 -5.07
C MET A 47 -16.12 2.01 -5.44
N ILE A 48 -14.84 1.62 -5.59
CA ILE A 48 -14.44 0.27 -5.97
C ILE A 48 -13.75 -0.42 -4.79
N GLU A 49 -14.35 -1.46 -4.23
CA GLU A 49 -13.77 -2.26 -3.15
C GLU A 49 -13.58 -3.73 -3.57
N VAL A 50 -12.32 -4.17 -3.59
CA VAL A 50 -11.92 -5.56 -3.85
C VAL A 50 -11.33 -6.15 -2.57
N ARG A 51 -12.08 -7.06 -1.93
CA ARG A 51 -11.64 -7.72 -0.68
C ARG A 51 -10.68 -8.87 -0.91
N GLY A 52 -10.81 -9.54 -2.05
CA GLY A 52 -9.93 -10.61 -2.47
C GLY A 52 -8.57 -10.13 -2.98
N LEU A 53 -7.81 -11.07 -3.50
CA LEU A 53 -6.58 -10.83 -4.25
C LEU A 53 -6.90 -10.27 -5.65
N VAL A 54 -6.04 -9.39 -6.15
CA VAL A 54 -6.07 -8.92 -7.54
C VAL A 54 -4.97 -9.69 -8.28
N ILE A 55 -5.36 -10.74 -9.01
CA ILE A 55 -4.47 -11.68 -9.70
C ILE A 55 -4.63 -11.48 -11.19
N ASP A 56 -3.55 -11.09 -11.87
CA ASP A 56 -3.55 -10.91 -13.33
C ASP A 56 -4.71 -10.02 -13.82
N SER A 57 -5.10 -9.05 -13.00
CA SER A 57 -6.34 -8.29 -13.11
C SER A 57 -6.07 -6.78 -13.10
N ALA A 58 -7.02 -6.02 -13.64
CA ALA A 58 -6.96 -4.57 -13.67
C ALA A 58 -8.15 -3.99 -12.90
N VAL A 59 -7.91 -2.99 -12.05
CA VAL A 59 -8.94 -2.19 -11.39
C VAL A 59 -8.74 -0.75 -11.81
N MET A 60 -9.74 -0.16 -12.45
CA MET A 60 -9.66 1.18 -13.03
C MET A 60 -10.85 2.00 -12.51
N GLY A 61 -10.57 3.17 -11.95
CA GLY A 61 -11.59 4.14 -11.55
C GLY A 61 -12.35 4.65 -12.78
N GLY A 62 -11.74 5.58 -13.52
CA GLY A 62 -12.28 6.06 -14.77
C GLY A 62 -12.23 7.59 -14.85
N GLU A 63 -13.33 8.21 -15.24
CA GLU A 63 -13.44 9.68 -15.15
C GLU A 63 -14.19 10.07 -13.88
N GLY A 64 -13.58 10.85 -13.00
CA GLY A 64 -14.19 11.32 -11.76
C GLY A 64 -13.24 11.16 -10.58
N ASP A 65 -13.65 11.64 -9.41
CA ASP A 65 -12.88 11.48 -8.18
C ASP A 65 -13.24 10.12 -7.54
N ASP A 66 -12.44 9.08 -7.81
CA ASP A 66 -12.75 7.71 -7.44
C ASP A 66 -12.12 7.28 -6.11
N VAL A 67 -12.72 6.29 -5.46
CA VAL A 67 -12.18 5.64 -4.25
C VAL A 67 -11.96 4.17 -4.52
N ILE A 68 -10.69 3.78 -4.66
CA ILE A 68 -10.31 2.40 -4.98
C ILE A 68 -9.65 1.75 -3.76
N ARG A 69 -10.17 0.61 -3.31
CA ARG A 69 -9.61 -0.21 -2.22
C ARG A 69 -9.34 -1.61 -2.72
N ALA A 70 -8.08 -1.96 -2.86
CA ALA A 70 -7.65 -3.31 -3.21
C ALA A 70 -6.73 -3.88 -2.12
N LYS A 71 -6.75 -5.20 -1.94
CA LYS A 71 -5.93 -5.83 -0.91
C LYS A 71 -4.51 -6.09 -1.39
N HIS A 72 -4.29 -7.11 -2.21
CA HIS A 72 -2.95 -7.49 -2.65
C HIS A 72 -2.93 -7.63 -4.17
N LEU A 73 -1.98 -6.96 -4.82
CA LEU A 73 -1.70 -7.16 -6.24
C LEU A 73 -0.71 -8.31 -6.34
N VAL A 74 -1.16 -9.43 -6.92
CA VAL A 74 -0.42 -10.69 -6.97
C VAL A 74 -0.38 -11.16 -8.43
N PRO A 75 0.47 -10.54 -9.27
CA PRO A 75 0.67 -10.98 -10.64
C PRO A 75 1.28 -12.39 -10.65
N GLN A 76 0.75 -13.27 -11.50
CA GLN A 76 1.22 -14.65 -11.67
C GLN A 76 1.66 -14.92 -13.10
N ASN A 77 0.79 -14.61 -14.07
CA ASN A 77 1.05 -14.83 -15.50
C ASN A 77 0.97 -13.53 -16.31
N ALA A 78 0.31 -12.51 -15.78
CA ALA A 78 0.19 -11.18 -16.36
C ALA A 78 0.58 -10.13 -15.31
N SER A 79 0.34 -8.86 -15.61
CA SER A 79 0.50 -7.79 -14.61
C SER A 79 -0.81 -7.57 -13.87
N SER A 80 -0.71 -7.18 -12.60
CA SER A 80 -1.87 -6.73 -11.81
C SER A 80 -1.78 -5.21 -11.65
N MET A 81 -2.86 -4.50 -11.92
CA MET A 81 -2.84 -3.04 -11.91
C MET A 81 -4.04 -2.43 -11.18
N VAL A 82 -3.79 -1.31 -10.53
CA VAL A 82 -4.81 -0.39 -10.02
C VAL A 82 -4.52 0.98 -10.63
N ARG A 83 -5.53 1.64 -11.21
CA ARG A 83 -5.41 2.97 -11.81
C ARG A 83 -6.58 3.85 -11.39
N GLY A 84 -6.29 5.08 -10.95
CA GLY A 84 -7.29 6.12 -10.76
C GLY A 84 -7.89 6.56 -12.09
N ASN A 85 -7.01 6.93 -13.02
CA ASN A 85 -7.28 7.56 -14.32
C ASN A 85 -7.47 9.08 -14.17
N ARG A 86 -8.61 9.67 -14.55
CA ARG A 86 -8.74 11.12 -14.49
C ARG A 86 -9.62 11.53 -13.32
N GLY A 87 -9.10 12.39 -12.47
CA GLY A 87 -9.76 12.97 -11.32
C GLY A 87 -8.85 12.89 -10.11
N ASN A 88 -9.32 13.34 -8.96
CA ASN A 88 -8.54 13.30 -7.72
C ASN A 88 -8.88 12.02 -6.97
N ASP A 89 -8.12 10.96 -7.22
CA ASP A 89 -8.45 9.63 -6.79
C ASP A 89 -7.89 9.31 -5.41
N VAL A 90 -8.58 8.43 -4.68
CA VAL A 90 -8.12 7.89 -3.40
C VAL A 90 -7.89 6.40 -3.57
N ILE A 91 -6.63 6.01 -3.68
CA ILE A 91 -6.22 4.64 -3.95
C ILE A 91 -5.59 4.03 -2.71
N LYS A 92 -6.14 2.92 -2.21
CA LYS A 92 -5.59 2.16 -1.08
C LYS A 92 -5.31 0.73 -1.48
N VAL A 93 -4.04 0.34 -1.42
CA VAL A 93 -3.57 -1.01 -1.79
C VAL A 93 -2.74 -1.61 -0.66
N ALA A 94 -3.12 -2.75 -0.09
CA ALA A 94 -2.36 -3.29 1.05
C ALA A 94 -0.93 -3.72 0.68
N THR A 95 -0.70 -4.33 -0.49
CA THR A 95 0.67 -4.62 -0.98
C THR A 95 0.77 -4.55 -2.50
N VAL A 96 1.90 -4.03 -2.99
CA VAL A 96 2.23 -3.96 -4.42
C VAL A 96 3.48 -4.80 -4.64
N SER A 97 3.30 -6.06 -5.09
CA SER A 97 4.41 -7.00 -5.26
C SER A 97 4.48 -7.53 -6.68
N GLY A 98 5.52 -7.18 -7.43
CA GLY A 98 5.78 -7.71 -8.78
C GLY A 98 6.87 -8.80 -8.82
N ASP A 99 6.91 -9.59 -9.88
CA ASP A 99 8.01 -10.49 -10.22
C ASP A 99 8.75 -9.97 -11.47
N GLY A 100 9.62 -8.99 -11.25
CA GLY A 100 10.46 -8.43 -12.30
C GLY A 100 9.70 -7.83 -13.48
N ALA A 101 10.35 -7.80 -14.65
CA ALA A 101 9.83 -7.15 -15.86
C ALA A 101 8.75 -7.97 -16.56
N ALA A 102 8.57 -9.23 -16.17
CA ALA A 102 7.61 -10.13 -16.80
C ALA A 102 6.21 -9.94 -16.23
N HIS A 103 6.10 -9.75 -14.91
CA HIS A 103 4.83 -9.77 -14.17
C HIS A 103 4.83 -8.65 -13.12
N GLY A 104 4.41 -7.44 -13.52
CA GLY A 104 4.43 -6.27 -12.65
C GLY A 104 3.19 -6.15 -11.76
N ALA A 105 3.35 -5.53 -10.59
CA ALA A 105 2.24 -4.99 -9.81
C ALA A 105 2.35 -3.47 -9.86
N VAL A 106 1.30 -2.80 -10.31
CA VAL A 106 1.36 -1.36 -10.58
C VAL A 106 0.17 -0.63 -9.98
N VAL A 107 0.44 0.52 -9.37
CA VAL A 107 -0.56 1.47 -8.90
C VAL A 107 -0.27 2.82 -9.56
N HIS A 108 -1.25 3.35 -10.28
CA HIS A 108 -1.21 4.66 -10.92
C HIS A 108 -2.30 5.56 -10.35
N GLY A 109 -1.96 6.80 -10.00
CA GLY A 109 -2.93 7.88 -9.86
C GLY A 109 -3.49 8.27 -11.23
N ASP A 110 -2.59 8.70 -12.12
CA ASP A 110 -2.81 9.22 -13.47
C ASP A 110 -3.05 10.75 -13.48
N ASP A 111 -4.16 11.28 -13.98
CA ASP A 111 -4.37 12.74 -14.08
C ASP A 111 -5.18 13.26 -12.88
N GLY A 112 -4.59 14.08 -12.00
CA GLY A 112 -5.26 14.76 -10.89
C GLY A 112 -4.44 14.75 -9.61
N ASP A 113 -4.96 15.36 -8.53
CA ASP A 113 -4.28 15.38 -7.23
C ASP A 113 -4.61 14.10 -6.45
N ASP A 114 -3.83 13.03 -6.67
CA ASP A 114 -4.17 11.71 -6.16
C ASP A 114 -3.66 11.45 -4.74
N LYS A 115 -4.38 10.60 -4.01
CA LYS A 115 -4.02 10.11 -2.68
C LYS A 115 -3.80 8.62 -2.73
N ILE A 116 -2.55 8.22 -2.86
CA ILE A 116 -2.15 6.83 -2.96
C ILE A 116 -1.60 6.37 -1.62
N THR A 117 -2.22 5.35 -1.02
CA THR A 117 -1.72 4.68 0.18
C THR A 117 -1.46 3.23 -0.11
N THR A 118 -0.20 2.81 -0.07
CA THR A 118 0.18 1.40 -0.19
C THR A 118 0.87 0.88 1.06
N GLY A 119 0.81 -0.44 1.30
CA GLY A 119 1.78 -1.08 2.20
C GLY A 119 3.12 -1.24 1.50
N SER A 120 3.72 -2.43 1.59
CA SER A 120 5.02 -2.69 0.98
C SER A 120 4.97 -2.62 -0.55
N VAL A 121 6.00 -2.02 -1.13
CA VAL A 121 6.23 -1.95 -2.58
C VAL A 121 7.51 -2.74 -2.87
N THR A 122 7.34 -3.92 -3.43
CA THR A 122 8.44 -4.88 -3.60
C THR A 122 8.43 -5.54 -4.96
N GLY A 123 9.56 -6.04 -5.44
CA GLY A 123 9.49 -7.13 -6.40
C GLY A 123 10.79 -7.60 -6.99
N ALA A 124 11.00 -8.92 -6.98
CA ALA A 124 12.28 -9.51 -7.35
C ALA A 124 12.84 -8.89 -8.64
N PRO A 125 14.10 -8.42 -8.63
CA PRO A 125 14.71 -7.93 -9.86
C PRO A 125 14.67 -9.08 -10.86
N GLY A 126 13.77 -8.97 -11.85
CA GLY A 126 13.65 -10.00 -12.87
C GLY A 126 14.95 -10.14 -13.66
N LYS A 127 14.93 -10.95 -14.73
CA LYS A 127 16.09 -11.16 -15.61
C LYS A 127 16.79 -9.87 -16.09
N PHE A 128 16.10 -8.74 -16.08
CA PHE A 128 16.60 -7.44 -16.55
C PHE A 128 16.81 -6.40 -15.44
N ASN A 129 16.73 -6.77 -14.15
CA ASN A 129 16.72 -5.83 -13.00
C ASN A 129 15.72 -4.67 -13.20
N ARG A 130 14.70 -4.93 -14.00
CA ARG A 130 13.58 -4.04 -14.30
C ARG A 130 12.37 -4.77 -13.78
N GLY A 131 11.49 -4.05 -13.12
CA GLY A 131 10.23 -4.56 -12.64
C GLY A 131 10.27 -5.05 -11.19
N GLY A 132 9.05 -5.09 -10.66
CA GLY A 132 8.71 -5.15 -9.26
C GLY A 132 7.46 -4.31 -9.04
N GLY A 133 7.13 -4.05 -7.78
CA GLY A 133 6.04 -3.15 -7.42
C GLY A 133 6.36 -1.72 -7.85
N ILE A 134 5.41 -1.08 -8.54
CA ILE A 134 5.52 0.30 -8.99
C ILE A 134 4.32 1.06 -8.46
N VAL A 135 4.57 2.21 -7.85
CA VAL A 135 3.56 3.18 -7.46
C VAL A 135 3.93 4.49 -8.13
N THR A 136 2.99 5.15 -8.80
CA THR A 136 3.21 6.46 -9.40
C THR A 136 1.99 7.33 -9.28
N GLY A 137 2.20 8.62 -9.02
CA GLY A 137 1.16 9.65 -9.07
C GLY A 137 0.84 10.02 -10.51
N ASN A 138 1.85 10.52 -11.25
CA ASN A 138 1.82 11.03 -12.63
C ASN A 138 1.53 12.54 -12.74
N ASP A 139 0.38 13.00 -13.19
CA ASP A 139 0.15 14.43 -13.44
C ASP A 139 -0.72 15.00 -12.32
N GLY A 140 -0.19 15.92 -11.50
CA GLY A 140 -0.94 16.57 -10.42
C GLY A 140 -0.17 16.57 -9.10
N ALA A 141 -0.68 17.26 -8.09
CA ALA A 141 0.00 17.36 -6.79
C ALA A 141 -0.32 16.13 -5.91
N ASP A 142 0.44 15.05 -6.09
CA ASP A 142 0.12 13.75 -5.52
C ASP A 142 0.56 13.60 -4.07
N THR A 143 -0.22 12.87 -3.28
CA THR A 143 0.17 12.41 -1.94
C THR A 143 0.32 10.90 -1.95
N ILE A 144 1.58 10.44 -1.89
CA ILE A 144 1.93 9.03 -1.96
C ILE A 144 2.49 8.56 -0.62
N LYS A 145 1.75 7.70 0.06
CA LYS A 145 2.14 7.09 1.34
C LYS A 145 2.36 5.60 1.17
N VAL A 146 3.59 5.15 1.34
CA VAL A 146 3.94 3.75 1.17
C VAL A 146 4.56 3.17 2.45
N GLY A 147 4.48 1.85 2.60
CA GLY A 147 5.24 1.12 3.62
C GLY A 147 6.71 1.03 3.24
N THR A 148 7.27 -0.18 3.36
CA THR A 148 8.66 -0.44 2.95
C THR A 148 8.77 -0.56 1.44
N ILE A 149 9.69 0.20 0.84
CA ILE A 149 10.09 0.05 -0.56
C ILE A 149 11.37 -0.79 -0.58
N ASP A 150 11.32 -1.99 -1.15
CA ASP A 150 12.49 -2.88 -1.21
C ASP A 150 12.48 -3.76 -2.46
N PHE A 151 13.51 -4.58 -2.66
CA PHE A 151 13.68 -5.44 -3.83
C PHE A 151 13.28 -4.71 -5.10
N SER A 152 13.92 -3.61 -5.47
CA SER A 152 13.56 -2.86 -6.69
C SER A 152 12.16 -2.27 -6.77
N GLY A 153 11.45 -2.17 -5.65
CA GLY A 153 10.25 -1.35 -5.56
C GLY A 153 10.53 0.09 -5.99
N ARG A 154 9.58 0.69 -6.70
CA ARG A 154 9.71 2.04 -7.23
C ARG A 154 8.50 2.86 -6.83
N VAL A 155 8.77 4.05 -6.33
CA VAL A 155 7.77 5.08 -6.09
C VAL A 155 8.15 6.30 -6.89
N LEU A 156 7.22 6.75 -7.72
CA LEU A 156 7.39 7.89 -8.61
C LEU A 156 6.35 8.94 -8.21
N GLY A 157 6.76 10.19 -8.03
CA GLY A 157 5.82 11.29 -7.79
C GLY A 157 5.05 11.55 -9.08
N GLY A 158 5.72 12.21 -10.01
CA GLY A 158 5.04 12.66 -11.21
C GLY A 158 5.54 14.01 -11.65
N SER A 159 4.61 14.88 -12.02
CA SER A 159 4.82 16.29 -12.27
C SER A 159 4.01 17.10 -11.27
N GLU A 160 4.45 18.33 -11.01
CA GLU A 160 3.91 19.20 -9.97
C GLU A 160 4.42 18.82 -8.57
N ALA A 161 3.84 19.37 -7.51
CA ALA A 161 4.42 19.30 -6.18
C ALA A 161 3.92 18.07 -5.42
N ASP A 162 4.76 17.02 -5.36
CA ASP A 162 4.41 15.74 -4.77
C ASP A 162 4.81 15.64 -3.29
N VAL A 163 4.02 14.89 -2.53
CA VAL A 163 4.34 14.49 -1.14
C VAL A 163 4.52 12.98 -1.09
N ILE A 164 5.75 12.53 -0.90
CA ILE A 164 6.10 11.12 -0.80
C ILE A 164 6.55 10.79 0.64
N GLU A 165 5.74 9.98 1.32
CA GLU A 165 6.06 9.40 2.63
C GLU A 165 6.31 7.89 2.50
N ALA A 166 7.47 7.41 2.95
CA ALA A 166 7.78 5.97 2.96
C ALA A 166 8.22 5.50 4.35
N GLU A 167 7.83 4.30 4.77
CA GLU A 167 8.25 3.76 6.08
C GLU A 167 9.76 3.48 6.11
N ALA A 168 10.28 2.87 5.04
CA ALA A 168 11.70 2.57 4.86
C ALA A 168 12.04 2.39 3.37
N LEU A 169 13.29 2.65 3.01
CA LEU A 169 13.78 2.48 1.63
C LEU A 169 15.00 1.55 1.60
N GLY A 170 14.85 0.39 0.94
CA GLY A 170 15.93 -0.55 0.66
C GLY A 170 16.60 -1.19 1.88
N PRO A 171 15.87 -1.69 2.90
CA PRO A 171 16.49 -2.35 4.04
C PRO A 171 17.23 -3.66 3.69
N GLU A 172 16.82 -4.42 2.67
CA GLU A 172 17.43 -5.72 2.34
C GLU A 172 18.12 -5.78 0.97
N SER A 173 17.51 -5.21 -0.06
CA SER A 173 18.09 -5.18 -1.41
C SER A 173 18.19 -3.75 -1.85
N GLY A 174 17.07 -3.04 -1.94
CA GLY A 174 17.08 -1.69 -2.43
C GLY A 174 15.78 -1.22 -3.03
N GLY A 175 15.68 0.07 -3.27
CA GLY A 175 14.47 0.69 -3.79
C GLY A 175 14.75 2.06 -4.38
N LEU A 176 13.75 2.60 -5.06
CA LEU A 176 13.81 3.90 -5.69
C LEU A 176 12.62 4.76 -5.27
N ILE A 177 12.92 6.00 -4.89
CA ILE A 177 11.99 7.11 -4.89
C ILE A 177 12.49 8.13 -5.90
N GLN A 178 11.62 8.55 -6.83
CA GLN A 178 11.88 9.63 -7.76
C GLN A 178 10.66 10.56 -7.77
N ALA A 179 10.75 11.77 -7.25
CA ALA A 179 9.59 12.66 -7.18
C ALA A 179 9.27 13.23 -8.57
N GLY A 180 10.08 14.14 -9.12
CA GLY A 180 9.93 14.54 -10.51
C GLY A 180 10.24 16.02 -10.72
N PRO A 181 9.69 16.67 -11.76
CA PRO A 181 9.62 18.12 -11.80
C PRO A 181 8.54 18.64 -10.83
N GLY A 182 8.90 19.51 -9.90
CA GLY A 182 8.02 19.87 -8.80
C GLY A 182 8.75 20.56 -7.67
N ASP A 183 8.00 21.16 -6.73
CA ASP A 183 8.57 21.51 -5.42
C ASP A 183 8.20 20.37 -4.46
N ASP A 184 8.98 19.29 -4.47
CA ASP A 184 8.58 18.01 -3.90
C ASP A 184 8.97 17.86 -2.42
N MET A 185 8.21 17.05 -1.67
CA MET A 185 8.50 16.68 -0.30
C MET A 185 8.69 15.16 -0.15
N ILE A 186 9.89 14.73 0.24
CA ILE A 186 10.20 13.31 0.50
C ILE A 186 10.53 13.12 1.97
N SER A 187 9.81 12.25 2.68
CA SER A 187 10.05 12.02 4.10
C SER A 187 9.63 10.63 4.59
N GLY A 188 9.92 10.34 5.86
CA GLY A 188 9.33 9.20 6.57
C GLY A 188 7.88 9.49 6.98
N PRO A 189 7.18 8.52 7.59
CA PRO A 189 5.78 8.69 7.95
C PRO A 189 5.56 9.90 8.86
N ALA A 190 4.56 10.73 8.54
CA ALA A 190 4.25 11.96 9.28
C ALA A 190 5.44 12.93 9.40
N GLY A 191 6.26 13.04 8.34
CA GLY A 191 7.42 13.94 8.28
C GLY A 191 8.64 13.46 9.07
N ALA A 192 8.66 12.19 9.50
CA ALA A 192 9.83 11.59 10.13
C ALA A 192 11.03 11.54 9.18
N VAL A 193 12.21 11.19 9.69
CA VAL A 193 13.38 10.95 8.85
C VAL A 193 13.22 9.60 8.15
N LEU A 194 13.13 9.60 6.81
CA LEU A 194 13.17 8.38 6.02
C LEU A 194 14.57 7.77 6.09
N ILE A 195 14.65 6.52 6.51
CA ILE A 195 15.91 5.77 6.55
C ILE A 195 16.11 5.03 5.23
N VAL A 196 17.19 5.37 4.55
CA VAL A 196 17.67 4.64 3.38
C VAL A 196 18.65 3.57 3.88
N GLY A 197 18.29 2.31 3.69
CA GLY A 197 18.92 1.12 4.26
C GLY A 197 20.36 0.87 3.80
N GLU A 198 20.97 -0.20 4.33
CA GLU A 198 22.40 -0.51 4.13
C GLU A 198 22.77 -0.88 2.68
N HIS A 199 21.77 -1.23 1.87
CA HIS A 199 21.98 -1.70 0.51
C HIS A 199 21.82 -0.56 -0.52
N TRP A 200 21.18 -0.81 -1.67
CA TRP A 200 21.04 0.17 -2.74
C TRP A 200 19.72 0.94 -2.60
N GLY A 201 19.73 2.11 -1.98
CA GLY A 201 18.55 2.98 -1.97
C GLY A 201 18.82 4.25 -2.76
N SER A 202 17.92 4.63 -3.67
CA SER A 202 18.02 5.90 -4.39
C SER A 202 16.83 6.78 -4.08
N VAL A 203 17.10 8.00 -3.66
CA VAL A 203 16.13 9.09 -3.55
C VAL A 203 16.60 10.19 -4.49
N ASP A 204 15.75 10.54 -5.45
CA ASP A 204 15.96 11.68 -6.32
C ASP A 204 14.71 12.55 -6.28
N ALA A 205 14.84 13.79 -5.80
CA ALA A 205 13.70 14.69 -5.82
C ALA A 205 13.42 15.29 -7.20
N GLY A 206 14.40 15.26 -8.12
CA GLY A 206 14.21 15.75 -9.48
C GLY A 206 14.47 17.25 -9.64
N VAL A 207 13.58 17.98 -10.30
CA VAL A 207 13.80 19.39 -10.67
C VAL A 207 12.79 20.29 -9.97
N GLY A 208 13.28 21.06 -9.01
CA GLY A 208 12.59 22.21 -8.42
C GLY A 208 13.15 22.50 -7.04
N LYS A 209 12.32 23.04 -6.13
CA LYS A 209 12.73 23.37 -4.76
C LYS A 209 12.31 22.29 -3.78
N ASP A 210 13.09 21.22 -3.78
CA ASP A 210 12.69 20.01 -3.10
C ASP A 210 13.14 19.97 -1.63
N THR A 211 12.27 19.44 -0.78
CA THR A 211 12.50 19.22 0.64
C THR A 211 12.57 17.75 0.96
N CYS A 212 13.74 17.26 1.35
CA CYS A 212 13.92 15.85 1.71
C CYS A 212 14.29 15.70 3.19
N THR A 213 13.46 15.00 3.95
CA THR A 213 13.77 14.56 5.31
C THR A 213 14.27 13.11 5.28
N VAL A 214 15.51 12.93 4.80
CA VAL A 214 16.09 11.61 4.50
C VAL A 214 17.45 11.42 5.18
N ARG A 215 17.77 10.18 5.56
CA ARG A 215 19.08 9.79 6.08
C ARG A 215 19.50 8.44 5.53
N SER A 216 20.66 8.38 4.89
CA SER A 216 21.29 7.12 4.52
C SER A 216 22.07 6.51 5.69
N VAL A 217 21.98 5.19 5.85
CA VAL A 217 22.91 4.41 6.68
C VAL A 217 23.99 3.69 5.85
N SER A 218 23.95 3.82 4.52
CA SER A 218 24.90 3.20 3.58
C SER A 218 25.74 4.22 2.79
N THR A 219 26.93 3.80 2.39
CA THR A 219 27.72 4.49 1.36
C THR A 219 27.27 4.17 -0.07
N ARG A 220 26.34 3.21 -0.24
CA ARG A 220 25.81 2.78 -1.54
C ARG A 220 24.46 3.43 -1.89
N ALA A 221 23.89 4.21 -0.98
CA ALA A 221 22.69 4.98 -1.27
C ALA A 221 23.03 6.25 -2.04
N SER A 222 22.14 6.66 -2.94
CA SER A 222 22.17 7.96 -3.60
C SER A 222 21.01 8.81 -3.11
N ILE A 223 21.33 10.01 -2.66
CA ILE A 223 20.34 11.05 -2.36
C ILE A 223 20.73 12.25 -3.20
N SER A 224 19.87 12.63 -4.15
CA SER A 224 20.11 13.75 -5.08
C SER A 224 18.93 14.72 -5.09
N SER A 225 19.23 15.93 -5.55
CA SER A 225 18.23 16.97 -5.84
C SER A 225 17.45 17.50 -4.65
N CYS A 226 17.82 17.10 -3.43
CA CYS A 226 17.25 17.64 -2.20
C CYS A 226 17.89 19.01 -1.85
N GLU A 227 17.17 20.11 -2.06
CA GLU A 227 17.64 21.46 -1.71
C GLU A 227 17.66 21.65 -0.19
N VAL A 228 16.63 21.16 0.50
CA VAL A 228 16.53 21.22 1.96
C VAL A 228 16.70 19.83 2.57
N LEU A 229 17.82 19.64 3.27
CA LEU A 229 18.07 18.48 4.12
C LEU A 229 17.94 18.88 5.60
N PRO A 230 17.39 18.01 6.47
CA PRO A 230 17.36 18.26 7.90
C PRO A 230 18.79 18.51 8.38
N LYS A 231 18.97 19.62 9.10
CA LYS A 231 20.26 19.99 9.68
C LYS A 231 20.78 18.80 10.48
N ALA A 232 21.92 18.25 10.05
CA ALA A 232 22.53 17.11 10.73
C ALA A 232 22.56 17.39 12.23
N ALA A 233 21.93 16.52 13.02
CA ALA A 233 22.01 16.64 14.47
C ALA A 233 23.50 16.69 14.83
N PRO A 234 23.93 17.62 15.69
CA PRO A 234 25.33 17.73 16.07
C PRO A 234 25.77 16.36 16.57
N THR A 235 26.76 15.79 15.89
CA THR A 235 27.43 14.58 16.34
C THR A 235 27.87 14.86 17.77
N THR A 236 27.25 14.17 18.73
CA THR A 236 27.73 14.14 20.11
C THR A 236 29.15 13.61 20.03
N GLY A 237 30.11 14.53 20.16
CA GLY A 237 31.52 14.24 20.03
C GLY A 237 31.89 13.06 20.90
N THR A 238 32.64 12.16 20.31
CA THR A 238 33.54 11.25 21.00
C THR A 238 34.34 12.05 22.03
N ALA A 239 33.91 11.98 23.29
CA ALA A 239 34.72 12.36 24.41
C ALA A 239 35.52 11.13 24.83
N ASP A 240 36.84 11.18 24.63
CA ASP A 240 37.82 10.63 25.58
C ASP A 240 39.24 11.06 25.16
N PRO A 241 40.25 11.05 26.05
CA PRO A 241 40.22 10.75 27.49
C PRO A 241 40.98 11.77 28.37
N ALA A 242 40.69 11.79 29.68
CA ALA A 242 41.64 11.96 30.80
C ALA A 242 40.98 12.66 32.01
N GLY A 243 40.96 12.00 33.17
CA GLY A 243 40.66 12.70 34.42
C GLY A 243 40.20 11.87 35.62
N THR A 244 41.07 10.99 36.10
CA THR A 244 41.30 10.66 37.53
C THR A 244 40.17 10.05 38.39
N ALA A 245 40.52 8.89 38.95
CA ALA A 245 39.75 8.09 39.90
C ALA A 245 39.52 8.76 41.27
N ALA A 246 38.34 8.49 41.84
CA ALA A 246 38.12 8.39 43.28
C ALA A 246 37.03 7.34 43.55
N GLU A 247 37.36 6.39 44.42
CA GLU A 247 36.52 5.26 44.88
C GLU A 247 36.19 5.47 46.40
N PRO A 248 35.44 4.59 47.08
CA PRO A 248 33.97 4.63 47.24
C PRO A 248 33.52 4.84 48.71
N GLY A 249 32.25 5.22 48.92
CA GLY A 249 31.66 5.31 50.26
C GLY A 249 30.14 5.13 50.33
N ALA A 250 29.74 4.02 50.96
CA ALA A 250 28.52 3.80 51.76
C ALA A 250 27.14 3.62 51.07
N THR A 251 26.73 2.35 50.93
CA THR A 251 25.36 1.83 51.21
C THR A 251 25.11 1.87 52.75
N PRO A 252 23.88 1.80 53.33
CA PRO A 252 22.64 1.24 52.74
C PRO A 252 21.29 1.92 53.14
N ALA A 253 20.21 1.64 52.38
CA ALA A 253 18.93 1.18 52.93
C ALA A 253 17.95 0.78 51.81
N LYS A 254 17.28 -0.35 52.05
CA LYS A 254 16.32 -1.07 51.21
C LYS A 254 14.88 -0.70 51.63
N PRO A 255 13.95 -0.52 50.68
CA PRO A 255 12.56 -0.94 50.86
C PRO A 255 12.18 -1.90 49.71
N GLU A 256 12.10 -3.20 49.95
CA GLU A 256 10.86 -3.93 50.26
C GLU A 256 9.85 -3.89 49.09
N VAL A 257 9.91 -4.97 48.29
CA VAL A 257 9.02 -5.27 47.18
C VAL A 257 7.77 -5.95 47.73
N ALA A 258 6.60 -5.34 47.52
CA ALA A 258 5.32 -6.03 47.65
C ALA A 258 4.82 -6.44 46.25
N PRO A 259 4.46 -7.72 46.03
CA PRO A 259 4.03 -8.20 44.72
C PRO A 259 2.58 -7.80 44.43
N ALA A 260 2.36 -7.03 43.37
CA ALA A 260 1.02 -6.78 42.84
C ALA A 260 0.51 -8.02 42.09
N LYS A 261 -0.58 -8.59 42.62
CA LYS A 261 -1.31 -9.75 42.11
C LYS A 261 -2.04 -9.40 40.80
N PRO A 262 -2.03 -10.26 39.77
CA PRO A 262 -2.85 -10.08 38.57
C PRO A 262 -4.34 -10.27 38.89
N ALA A 263 -5.18 -9.32 38.49
CA ALA A 263 -6.62 -9.49 38.46
C ALA A 263 -7.00 -10.27 37.19
N ALA A 264 -7.52 -11.48 37.37
CA ALA A 264 -8.13 -12.30 36.34
C ALA A 264 -9.55 -11.79 36.00
N PRO A 265 -10.05 -12.07 34.78
CA PRO A 265 -11.23 -11.44 34.20
C PRO A 265 -12.55 -11.96 34.78
N ALA A 266 -13.56 -11.08 34.84
CA ALA A 266 -14.93 -11.46 35.14
C ALA A 266 -15.61 -12.00 33.87
N ASP A 267 -15.89 -13.29 33.89
CA ASP A 267 -16.82 -13.97 32.98
C ASP A 267 -18.24 -13.36 33.12
N ALA A 268 -18.78 -12.84 32.03
CA ALA A 268 -20.22 -12.70 31.84
C ALA A 268 -20.61 -13.46 30.57
N ALA A 269 -21.01 -14.72 30.78
CA ALA A 269 -21.58 -15.59 29.77
C ALA A 269 -22.87 -14.99 29.19
N VAL A 270 -22.78 -14.41 27.99
CA VAL A 270 -23.95 -14.11 27.16
C VAL A 270 -24.33 -15.38 26.41
N LYS A 271 -25.49 -15.91 26.78
CA LYS A 271 -26.16 -17.07 26.17
C LYS A 271 -26.51 -16.75 24.70
N PRO A 272 -26.11 -17.55 23.71
CA PRO A 272 -26.51 -17.33 22.32
C PRO A 272 -28.00 -17.66 22.12
N PRO A 273 -28.76 -16.85 21.37
CA PRO A 273 -30.11 -17.20 20.96
C PRO A 273 -30.06 -18.40 20.00
N GLY A 274 -30.98 -19.33 20.24
CA GLY A 274 -31.03 -20.65 19.59
C GLY A 274 -31.15 -20.60 18.07
N ARG A 275 -30.54 -21.59 17.43
CA ARG A 275 -30.73 -21.89 16.00
C ARG A 275 -32.21 -22.17 15.73
N PRO A 276 -32.81 -21.55 14.70
CA PRO A 276 -34.08 -22.02 14.15
C PRO A 276 -33.94 -23.45 13.62
N GLN A 277 -34.85 -24.33 14.03
CA GLN A 277 -34.98 -25.66 13.45
C GLN A 277 -35.41 -25.57 11.98
N PRO A 278 -34.92 -26.48 11.12
CA PRO A 278 -35.33 -26.54 9.72
C PRO A 278 -36.78 -27.04 9.61
N PRO A 279 -37.63 -26.44 8.75
CA PRO A 279 -38.91 -27.02 8.42
C PRO A 279 -38.73 -28.31 7.62
N THR A 280 -39.16 -29.41 8.22
CA THR A 280 -39.47 -30.68 7.57
C THR A 280 -40.62 -30.46 6.57
N GLY A 281 -40.36 -30.67 5.28
CA GLY A 281 -41.39 -30.58 4.24
C GLY A 281 -41.01 -31.37 3.00
N ALA A 282 -41.40 -32.64 2.98
CA ALA A 282 -41.46 -33.46 1.78
C ALA A 282 -42.51 -32.92 0.80
N GLY A 283 -42.20 -32.90 -0.50
CA GLY A 283 -43.17 -32.44 -1.51
C GLY A 283 -42.70 -32.64 -2.95
N ALA A 284 -42.92 -33.85 -3.46
CA ALA A 284 -43.26 -34.21 -4.84
C ALA A 284 -42.52 -33.57 -6.06
N LYS A 285 -41.78 -34.45 -6.75
CA LYS A 285 -41.57 -34.43 -8.21
C LYS A 285 -42.91 -34.49 -8.97
N PRO A 286 -43.02 -33.81 -10.11
CA PRO A 286 -43.69 -34.39 -11.27
C PRO A 286 -42.73 -34.57 -12.45
N GLU A 287 -42.78 -35.78 -13.02
CA GLU A 287 -42.27 -36.11 -14.34
C GLU A 287 -42.93 -35.24 -15.41
N ALA A 288 -42.14 -34.71 -16.34
CA ALA A 288 -42.63 -34.27 -17.64
C ALA A 288 -42.04 -35.19 -18.72
N LYS A 289 -42.93 -35.91 -19.40
CA LYS A 289 -42.66 -36.73 -20.59
C LYS A 289 -42.33 -35.83 -21.79
N PRO A 290 -41.58 -36.36 -22.77
CA PRO A 290 -41.31 -35.66 -24.03
C PRO A 290 -42.56 -35.62 -24.91
N VAL A 291 -42.77 -34.47 -25.56
CA VAL A 291 -43.66 -34.33 -26.71
C VAL A 291 -42.85 -34.58 -27.97
N LEU A 292 -43.51 -35.29 -28.90
CA LEU A 292 -43.13 -35.76 -30.22
C LEU A 292 -42.21 -34.86 -31.06
#